data_AF-A0AAU9NHV4-F1
#
_entry.id   AF-A0AAU9NHV4-F1
#
_cell.length_a   1.000
_cell.length_b   1.000
_cell.length_c   1.000
_cell.angle_alpha   90.00
_cell.angle_beta   90.00
_cell.angle_gamma   90.00
#
_symmetry.space_group_name_H-M   'P 1'
#
loop_
_entity.id
_entity.type
_entity.pdbx_description
1 polymer ?
#
loop_
_entity_poly.entity_id
_entity_poly.type
_entity_poly.pdbx_seq_one_letter_code
_entity_poly.pdbx_strand_id
1 'polypeptide(L)'
;MSNLNDKVAMRHMDVYMEQEEKYTEAVLAETDRLQSKLQSEMASRMSSQLSTPPFRWGPWKRIEQKLIDYNQEAERFGGYAYEEVSEVSPDHRFIAYTMYDKGNDFFKLCVRDLNLGPLCSKPQADWVCNVAWAKGGQALLYVVTDQKKKPYRIYCSMLGSKDEDVILLEEPEENVHVNIRHTKDFKIVTVYVFSTTYSKVFLINAADPLSGLTFVWECEACAHCIIEHHHSSSPRKWENSLVDDENHVEPVVDEGDIGEWQPDGSMKIIDRKKNIFKLSQGEYVAVENLENVFGFFSDLDLIWIFGNSFEACLVAVVNPNKQAIEHYAEAHNISGDFEALCENPKIKEYVLGELPKVGKENKLKGFEFVKAIHLDPVTFIVIMKAVTGFSELFPHMLQGKSDPYVVLQLDSQIVKSNVKWGTKEPTWNEDLTLYIKHSPTIDLQVAAWDANLVTPHKLMGNGIVSLESICDGELSSFSFGCFKSLASLHLKQI
;
A
#
# COMPACT_ATOMS: atom_id res chain seq x y z
N MET A 1 -16.95 -27.43 16.56
CA MET A 1 -16.23 -27.90 15.36
C MET A 1 -16.52 -29.37 15.21
N SER A 2 -17.33 -29.74 14.22
CA SER A 2 -17.65 -31.14 13.93
C SER A 2 -16.38 -31.86 13.49
N ASN A 3 -16.10 -33.00 14.14
CA ASN A 3 -15.04 -33.90 13.70
C ASN A 3 -15.33 -34.32 12.24
N LEU A 4 -14.43 -33.96 11.33
CA LEU A 4 -14.41 -34.29 9.89
C LEU A 4 -14.27 -35.80 9.59
N ASN A 5 -14.64 -36.68 10.53
CA ASN A 5 -14.59 -38.13 10.38
C ASN A 5 -15.97 -38.77 10.14
N ASP A 6 -17.03 -37.98 10.04
CA ASP A 6 -18.35 -38.51 9.72
C ASP A 6 -18.48 -38.81 8.22
N LYS A 7 -18.11 -40.03 7.83
CA LYS A 7 -18.22 -40.53 6.46
C LYS A 7 -19.63 -40.39 5.87
N VAL A 8 -20.66 -40.31 6.71
CA VAL A 8 -22.05 -40.12 6.27
C VAL A 8 -22.28 -38.67 5.86
N ALA A 9 -21.79 -37.71 6.63
CA ALA A 9 -21.87 -36.29 6.30
C ALA A 9 -21.11 -35.95 5.02
N MET A 10 -19.91 -36.53 4.81
CA MET A 10 -19.17 -36.34 3.55
C MET A 10 -19.93 -36.90 2.34
N ARG A 11 -20.52 -38.10 2.46
CA ARG A 11 -21.35 -38.66 1.38
C ARG A 11 -22.59 -37.83 1.08
N HIS A 12 -23.22 -37.24 2.08
CA HIS A 12 -24.35 -36.34 1.86
C HIS A 12 -23.91 -35.06 1.15
N MET A 13 -22.72 -34.53 1.48
CA MET A 13 -22.13 -33.40 0.77
C MET A 13 -21.83 -33.75 -0.68
N ASP A 14 -21.20 -34.90 -0.96
CA ASP A 14 -20.91 -35.36 -2.32
C ASP A 14 -22.19 -35.47 -3.15
N VAL A 15 -23.24 -36.09 -2.60
CA VAL A 15 -24.55 -36.22 -3.27
C VAL A 15 -25.18 -34.85 -3.51
N TYR A 16 -25.06 -33.92 -2.56
CA TYR A 16 -25.57 -32.56 -2.74
C TYR A 16 -24.80 -31.81 -3.83
N MET A 17 -23.47 -31.89 -3.84
CA MET A 17 -22.63 -31.29 -4.89
C MET A 17 -22.95 -31.87 -6.27
N GLU A 18 -23.13 -33.19 -6.39
CA GLU A 18 -23.58 -33.81 -7.65
C GLU A 18 -24.97 -33.32 -8.10
N GLN A 19 -25.87 -33.01 -7.16
CA GLN A 19 -27.19 -32.47 -7.48
C GLN A 19 -27.09 -31.02 -7.95
N GLU A 20 -26.27 -30.19 -7.30
CA GLU A 20 -26.00 -28.81 -7.70
C GLU A 20 -25.28 -28.75 -9.08
N GLU A 21 -24.34 -29.67 -9.34
CA GLU A 21 -23.71 -29.81 -10.66
C GLU A 21 -24.75 -30.12 -11.73
N LYS A 22 -25.62 -31.12 -11.52
CA LYS A 22 -26.69 -31.47 -12.47
C LYS A 22 -27.70 -30.35 -12.68
N TYR A 23 -28.05 -29.63 -11.61
CA TYR A 23 -28.92 -28.46 -11.71
C TYR A 23 -28.27 -27.37 -12.54
N THR A 24 -27.00 -27.08 -12.28
CA THR A 24 -26.20 -26.09 -13.04
C THR A 24 -26.11 -26.47 -14.51
N GLU A 25 -25.80 -27.73 -14.83
CA GLU A 25 -25.80 -28.25 -16.20
C GLU A 25 -27.16 -28.03 -16.88
N ALA A 26 -28.27 -28.34 -16.20
CA ALA A 26 -29.61 -28.19 -16.76
C ALA A 26 -29.99 -26.72 -17.00
N VAL A 27 -29.66 -25.81 -16.09
CA VAL A 27 -29.94 -24.37 -16.22
C VAL A 27 -29.07 -23.73 -17.31
N LEU A 28 -27.82 -24.16 -17.43
CA LEU A 28 -26.87 -23.60 -18.40
C LEU A 28 -26.94 -24.25 -19.79
N ALA A 29 -27.67 -25.34 -19.98
CA ALA A 29 -27.73 -26.09 -21.24
C ALA A 29 -28.05 -25.23 -22.48
N GLU A 30 -28.93 -24.23 -22.35
CA GLU A 30 -29.26 -23.34 -23.48
C GLU A 30 -28.08 -22.45 -23.92
N THR A 31 -27.07 -22.31 -23.06
CA THR A 31 -25.88 -21.47 -23.30
C THR A 31 -24.70 -22.23 -23.90
N ASP A 32 -24.78 -23.56 -24.09
CA ASP A 32 -23.67 -24.41 -24.57
C ASP A 32 -23.01 -23.87 -25.85
N ARG A 33 -23.84 -23.38 -26.78
CA ARG A 33 -23.36 -22.78 -28.03
C ARG A 33 -22.55 -21.51 -27.79
N LEU A 34 -23.00 -20.68 -26.84
CA LEU A 34 -22.29 -19.46 -26.47
C LEU A 34 -20.99 -19.79 -25.72
N GLN A 35 -21.02 -20.72 -24.77
CA GLN A 35 -19.83 -21.17 -24.04
C GLN A 35 -18.77 -21.74 -24.99
N SER A 36 -19.15 -22.61 -25.93
CA SER A 36 -18.23 -23.18 -26.93
C SER A 36 -17.63 -22.10 -27.84
N LYS A 37 -18.44 -21.11 -28.22
CA LYS A 37 -17.98 -19.96 -29.02
C LYS A 37 -16.97 -19.12 -28.24
N LEU A 38 -17.28 -18.78 -26.98
CA LEU A 38 -16.40 -18.04 -26.10
C LEU A 38 -15.10 -18.79 -25.85
N GLN A 39 -15.15 -20.10 -25.58
CA GLN A 39 -13.96 -20.93 -25.40
C GLN A 39 -13.06 -20.89 -26.64
N SER A 40 -13.64 -21.01 -27.83
CA SER A 40 -12.90 -20.95 -29.09
C SER A 40 -12.29 -19.56 -29.33
N GLU A 41 -13.05 -18.50 -29.05
CA GLU A 41 -12.57 -17.12 -29.15
C GLU A 41 -11.44 -16.85 -28.15
N MET A 42 -11.56 -17.29 -26.89
CA MET A 42 -10.54 -17.13 -25.86
C MET A 42 -9.28 -17.92 -26.20
N ALA A 43 -9.43 -19.19 -26.59
CA ALA A 43 -8.30 -20.05 -26.97
C ALA A 43 -7.52 -19.47 -28.16
N SER A 44 -8.22 -18.88 -29.16
CA SER A 44 -7.56 -18.25 -30.31
C SER A 44 -6.83 -16.94 -29.98
N ARG A 45 -7.17 -16.29 -28.86
CA ARG A 45 -6.49 -15.08 -28.36
C ARG A 45 -5.27 -15.41 -27.51
N MET A 46 -5.14 -16.64 -27.03
CA MET A 46 -3.94 -17.10 -26.30
C MET A 46 -2.83 -17.43 -27.30
N SER A 47 -1.64 -16.88 -27.09
CA SER A 47 -0.47 -17.23 -27.90
C SER A 47 -0.12 -18.72 -27.73
N SER A 48 0.17 -19.40 -28.84
CA SER A 48 0.70 -20.78 -28.81
C SER A 48 2.16 -20.84 -28.33
N GLN A 49 2.86 -19.71 -28.33
CA GLN A 49 4.19 -19.53 -27.76
C GLN A 49 4.12 -18.44 -26.70
N LEU A 50 3.95 -18.86 -25.45
CA LEU A 50 4.00 -17.98 -24.29
C LEU A 50 5.46 -17.88 -23.85
N SER A 51 5.96 -16.65 -23.76
CA SER A 51 7.27 -16.35 -23.19
C SER A 51 7.13 -15.12 -22.31
N THR A 52 7.59 -15.23 -21.07
CA THR A 52 7.74 -14.07 -20.19
C THR A 52 9.00 -13.31 -20.60
N PRO A 53 9.01 -11.97 -20.51
CA PRO A 53 10.20 -11.24 -20.90
C PRO A 53 11.42 -11.60 -20.05
N PRO A 54 12.55 -11.87 -20.71
CA PRO A 54 13.74 -12.35 -20.03
C PRO A 54 14.35 -11.23 -19.19
N PHE A 55 14.60 -11.50 -17.92
CA PHE A 55 15.39 -10.62 -17.08
C PHE A 55 16.89 -10.92 -17.23
N ARG A 56 17.71 -9.88 -17.29
CA ARG A 56 19.17 -10.07 -17.24
C ARG A 56 19.58 -10.37 -15.80
N TRP A 57 20.09 -11.57 -15.58
CA TRP A 57 20.73 -11.95 -14.32
C TRP A 57 22.17 -12.40 -14.56
N GLY A 58 23.15 -11.67 -14.02
CA GLY A 58 24.56 -12.00 -14.17
C GLY A 58 25.14 -11.70 -15.57
N PRO A 59 26.39 -12.10 -15.84
CA PRO A 59 27.14 -11.74 -17.06
C PRO A 59 26.85 -12.63 -18.28
N TRP A 60 25.76 -13.41 -18.27
CA TRP A 60 25.51 -14.43 -19.28
C TRP A 60 25.10 -13.87 -20.65
N LYS A 61 25.50 -14.58 -21.71
CA LYS A 61 24.99 -14.40 -23.07
C LYS A 61 23.67 -15.17 -23.22
N ARG A 62 22.81 -14.71 -24.14
CA ARG A 62 21.46 -15.25 -24.42
C ARG A 62 21.56 -16.71 -24.92
N ILE A 63 21.64 -17.66 -23.99
CA ILE A 63 21.55 -19.10 -24.23
C ILE A 63 20.32 -19.56 -23.45
N GLU A 64 19.37 -20.18 -24.14
CA GLU A 64 18.18 -20.74 -23.51
C GLU A 64 18.57 -22.05 -22.79
N GLN A 65 18.39 -22.08 -21.48
CA GLN A 65 18.58 -23.27 -20.65
C GLN A 65 17.28 -23.54 -19.90
N LYS A 66 16.72 -24.75 -20.06
CA LYS A 66 15.59 -25.18 -19.25
C LYS A 66 16.06 -25.49 -17.83
N LEU A 67 15.66 -24.66 -16.86
CA LEU A 67 16.01 -24.84 -15.44
C LEU A 67 15.16 -25.94 -14.79
N ILE A 68 13.84 -25.86 -14.99
CA ILE A 68 12.85 -26.81 -14.47
C ILE A 68 11.81 -27.07 -15.55
N ASP A 69 11.39 -28.33 -15.70
CA ASP A 69 10.20 -28.71 -16.46
C ASP A 69 9.07 -29.00 -15.48
N TYR A 70 8.18 -28.02 -15.26
CA TYR A 70 7.10 -28.17 -14.28
C TYR A 70 6.09 -29.25 -14.65
N ASN A 71 5.91 -29.55 -15.94
CA ASN A 71 5.04 -30.66 -16.36
C ASN A 71 5.64 -31.99 -15.92
N GLN A 72 6.93 -32.20 -16.15
CA GLN A 72 7.63 -33.41 -15.70
C GLN A 72 7.70 -33.47 -14.17
N GLU A 73 7.91 -32.33 -13.52
CA GLU A 73 8.01 -32.27 -12.07
C GLU A 73 6.66 -32.58 -11.40
N ALA A 74 5.54 -32.10 -11.96
CA ALA A 74 4.20 -32.36 -11.45
C ALA A 74 3.87 -33.86 -11.40
N GLU A 75 4.42 -34.69 -12.30
CA GLU A 75 4.25 -36.15 -12.26
C GLU A 75 4.75 -36.77 -10.94
N ARG A 76 5.79 -36.19 -10.33
CA ARG A 76 6.30 -36.64 -9.02
C ARG A 76 5.33 -36.32 -7.86
N PHE A 77 4.36 -35.45 -8.11
CA PHE A 77 3.32 -35.01 -7.18
C PHE A 77 1.91 -35.43 -7.63
N GLY A 78 1.80 -36.45 -8.50
CA GLY A 78 0.52 -37.02 -8.92
C GLY A 78 -0.12 -36.35 -10.14
N GLY A 79 0.65 -35.62 -10.94
CA GLY A 79 0.24 -35.08 -12.25
C GLY A 79 -0.53 -33.76 -12.21
N TYR A 80 -0.85 -33.25 -11.01
CA TYR A 80 -1.47 -31.93 -10.83
C TYR A 80 -0.85 -31.22 -9.64
N ALA A 81 0.22 -30.49 -9.90
CA ALA A 81 0.93 -29.68 -8.92
C ALA A 81 1.38 -28.37 -9.57
N TYR A 82 1.46 -27.33 -8.77
CA TYR A 82 1.94 -26.02 -9.17
C TYR A 82 2.95 -25.52 -8.16
N GLU A 83 3.73 -24.54 -8.60
CA GLU A 83 4.76 -23.88 -7.80
C GLU A 83 4.15 -22.69 -7.04
N GLU A 84 4.61 -22.46 -5.81
CA GLU A 84 4.36 -21.20 -5.09
C GLU A 84 5.56 -20.26 -5.10
N VAL A 85 6.78 -20.80 -4.92
CA VAL A 85 8.01 -19.99 -4.94
C VAL A 85 9.15 -20.73 -5.63
N SER A 86 9.99 -19.99 -6.35
CA SER A 86 11.27 -20.45 -6.89
C SER A 86 12.32 -19.35 -6.86
N GLU A 87 13.56 -19.73 -6.53
CA GLU A 87 14.70 -18.82 -6.45
C GLU A 87 15.99 -19.56 -6.85
N VAL A 88 16.73 -19.01 -7.81
CA VAL A 88 18.06 -19.53 -8.18
C VAL A 88 19.12 -18.93 -7.25
N SER A 89 20.13 -19.72 -6.91
CA SER A 89 21.20 -19.31 -6.01
C SER A 89 22.05 -18.19 -6.61
N PRO A 90 22.72 -17.35 -5.78
CA PRO A 90 23.55 -16.24 -6.26
C PRO A 90 24.69 -16.67 -7.20
N ASP A 91 25.19 -17.90 -7.04
CA ASP A 91 26.22 -18.51 -7.89
C ASP A 91 25.65 -19.26 -9.10
N HIS A 92 24.33 -19.23 -9.30
CA HIS A 92 23.57 -19.83 -10.41
C HIS A 92 23.71 -21.34 -10.50
N ARG A 93 24.16 -21.99 -9.43
CA ARG A 93 24.38 -23.42 -9.39
C ARG A 93 23.13 -24.20 -8.98
N PHE A 94 22.29 -23.62 -8.15
CA PHE A 94 21.13 -24.29 -7.58
C PHE A 94 19.86 -23.51 -7.86
N ILE A 95 18.73 -24.22 -7.92
CA ILE A 95 17.40 -23.63 -7.85
C ILE A 95 16.66 -24.26 -6.68
N ALA A 96 16.17 -23.43 -5.77
CA ALA A 96 15.21 -23.81 -4.74
C ALA A 96 13.81 -23.51 -5.26
N TYR A 97 12.87 -24.43 -5.07
CA TYR A 97 11.49 -24.23 -5.49
C TYR A 97 10.54 -25.07 -4.63
N THR A 98 9.28 -24.66 -4.54
CA THR A 98 8.25 -25.42 -3.86
C THR A 98 7.26 -26.01 -4.85
N MET A 99 6.72 -27.19 -4.53
CA MET A 99 5.67 -27.84 -5.32
C MET A 99 4.51 -28.22 -4.40
N TYR A 100 3.28 -27.93 -4.84
CA TYR A 100 2.08 -28.31 -4.11
C TYR A 100 1.87 -29.83 -4.14
N ASP A 101 1.86 -30.45 -2.97
CA ASP A 101 1.47 -31.85 -2.79
C ASP A 101 -0.03 -31.92 -2.50
N LYS A 102 -0.83 -32.24 -3.52
CA LYS A 102 -2.29 -32.36 -3.38
C LYS A 102 -2.70 -33.44 -2.38
N GLY A 103 -1.92 -34.50 -2.23
CA GLY A 103 -2.25 -35.61 -1.33
C GLY A 103 -2.13 -35.22 0.13
N ASN A 104 -1.18 -34.33 0.44
CA ASN A 104 -0.92 -33.90 1.80
C ASN A 104 -1.34 -32.44 2.10
N ASP A 105 -1.80 -31.70 1.09
CA ASP A 105 -2.20 -30.30 1.16
C ASP A 105 -1.10 -29.43 1.81
N PHE A 106 0.08 -29.39 1.20
CA PHE A 106 1.13 -28.43 1.56
C PHE A 106 2.13 -28.26 0.41
N PHE A 107 2.95 -27.22 0.52
CA PHE A 107 4.07 -27.00 -0.40
C PHE A 107 5.34 -27.67 0.12
N LYS A 108 5.95 -28.48 -0.72
CA LYS A 108 7.20 -29.19 -0.43
C LYS A 108 8.38 -28.50 -1.07
N LEU A 109 9.40 -28.20 -0.27
CA LEU A 109 10.65 -27.62 -0.73
C LEU A 109 11.51 -28.66 -1.46
N CYS A 110 11.96 -28.28 -2.66
CA CYS A 110 12.90 -29.00 -3.48
C CYS A 110 14.09 -28.08 -3.79
N VAL A 111 15.30 -28.64 -3.84
CA VAL A 111 16.48 -27.95 -4.35
C VAL A 111 17.12 -28.81 -5.42
N ARG A 112 17.44 -28.22 -6.57
CA ARG A 112 18.06 -28.91 -7.71
C ARG A 112 19.40 -28.28 -8.05
N ASP A 113 20.41 -29.12 -8.30
CA ASP A 113 21.69 -28.69 -8.88
C ASP A 113 21.52 -28.53 -10.39
N LEU A 114 21.64 -27.29 -10.90
CA LEU A 114 21.46 -26.93 -12.30
C LEU A 114 22.59 -27.41 -13.21
N ASN A 115 23.76 -27.74 -12.64
CA ASN A 115 24.90 -28.28 -13.39
C ASN A 115 24.81 -29.81 -13.52
N LEU A 116 24.46 -30.48 -12.42
CA LEU A 116 24.44 -31.94 -12.35
C LEU A 116 23.10 -32.53 -12.78
N GLY A 117 21.98 -31.85 -12.48
CA GLY A 117 20.61 -32.27 -12.77
C GLY A 117 19.82 -32.89 -11.59
N PRO A 118 20.41 -33.70 -10.68
CA PRO A 118 19.71 -34.28 -9.54
C PRO A 118 19.21 -33.26 -8.52
N LEU A 119 18.21 -33.69 -7.75
CA LEU A 119 17.82 -33.02 -6.51
C LEU A 119 18.87 -33.19 -5.43
N CYS A 120 19.08 -32.12 -4.68
CA CYS A 120 19.83 -32.16 -3.44
C CYS A 120 19.05 -32.94 -2.37
N SER A 121 19.78 -33.72 -1.57
CA SER A 121 19.19 -34.46 -0.44
C SER A 121 18.80 -33.56 0.73
N LYS A 122 19.30 -32.32 0.77
CA LYS A 122 19.04 -31.33 1.81
C LYS A 122 19.24 -29.91 1.24
N PRO A 123 18.39 -28.92 1.59
CA PRO A 123 17.22 -29.00 2.46
C PRO A 123 16.06 -29.81 1.86
N GLN A 124 15.29 -30.45 2.75
CA GLN A 124 13.99 -31.04 2.45
C GLN A 124 13.05 -30.66 3.59
N ALA A 125 12.03 -29.88 3.28
CA ALA A 125 11.06 -29.40 4.25
C ALA A 125 9.68 -29.35 3.62
N ASP A 126 8.68 -29.65 4.44
CA ASP A 126 7.26 -29.54 4.09
C ASP A 126 6.71 -28.22 4.65
N TRP A 127 5.54 -27.78 4.16
CA TRP A 127 4.88 -26.54 4.59
C TRP A 127 5.67 -25.26 4.31
N VAL A 128 6.55 -25.27 3.31
CA VAL A 128 7.41 -24.12 2.98
C VAL A 128 6.65 -23.15 2.07
N CYS A 129 6.56 -21.88 2.47
CA CYS A 129 5.88 -20.84 1.71
C CYS A 129 6.81 -19.72 1.20
N ASN A 130 8.07 -19.66 1.66
CA ASN A 130 9.03 -18.66 1.23
C ASN A 130 10.47 -19.15 1.43
N VAL A 131 11.41 -18.69 0.61
CA VAL A 131 12.83 -19.05 0.63
C VAL A 131 13.72 -17.82 0.42
N ALA A 132 14.97 -17.87 0.88
CA ALA A 132 16.00 -16.89 0.55
C ALA A 132 17.39 -17.53 0.61
N TRP A 133 18.22 -17.31 -0.41
CA TRP A 133 19.60 -17.79 -0.40
C TRP A 133 20.53 -16.96 0.49
N ALA A 134 21.45 -17.64 1.16
CA ALA A 134 22.52 -17.04 1.94
C ALA A 134 23.86 -17.76 1.69
N LYS A 135 24.94 -17.21 2.25
CA LYS A 135 26.30 -17.75 2.19
C LYS A 135 26.74 -18.04 0.75
N GLY A 136 26.41 -17.13 -0.17
CA GLY A 136 26.71 -17.25 -1.60
C GLY A 136 26.07 -18.48 -2.27
N GLY A 137 24.93 -18.96 -1.77
CA GLY A 137 24.26 -20.16 -2.28
C GLY A 137 24.53 -21.44 -1.49
N GLN A 138 25.33 -21.40 -0.41
CA GLN A 138 25.63 -22.59 0.43
C GLN A 138 24.62 -22.81 1.56
N ALA A 139 23.82 -21.80 1.88
CA ALA A 139 22.78 -21.88 2.90
C ALA A 139 21.45 -21.41 2.32
N LEU A 140 20.36 -22.05 2.74
CA LEU A 140 19.01 -21.67 2.36
C LEU A 140 18.21 -21.37 3.63
N LEU A 141 17.66 -20.16 3.69
CA LEU A 141 16.66 -19.80 4.67
C LEU A 141 15.29 -20.10 4.09
N TYR A 142 14.37 -20.60 4.90
CA TYR A 142 13.00 -20.86 4.47
C TYR A 142 11.99 -20.64 5.58
N VAL A 143 10.78 -20.25 5.20
CA VAL A 143 9.66 -19.99 6.10
C VAL A 143 8.67 -21.14 5.99
N VAL A 144 8.23 -21.65 7.14
CA VAL A 144 7.18 -22.67 7.20
C VAL A 144 5.89 -22.11 7.77
N THR A 145 4.78 -22.71 7.34
CA THR A 145 3.46 -22.42 7.87
C THR A 145 3.04 -23.40 8.96
N ASP A 146 2.10 -22.99 9.81
CA ASP A 146 1.37 -23.91 10.69
C ASP A 146 0.24 -24.64 9.94
N GLN A 147 -0.58 -25.40 10.68
CA GLN A 147 -1.73 -26.14 10.13
C GLN A 147 -2.84 -25.23 9.58
N LYS A 148 -2.87 -23.95 10.00
CA LYS A 148 -3.79 -22.92 9.48
C LYS A 148 -3.19 -22.16 8.30
N LYS A 149 -2.06 -22.62 7.76
CA LYS A 149 -1.31 -21.98 6.67
C LYS A 149 -0.72 -20.62 7.06
N LYS A 150 -0.58 -20.31 8.35
CA LYS A 150 0.05 -19.08 8.84
C LYS A 150 1.58 -19.22 8.83
N PRO A 151 2.33 -18.38 8.09
CA PRO A 151 3.79 -18.34 8.17
C PRO A 151 4.24 -17.91 9.56
N TYR A 152 4.99 -18.74 10.28
CA TYR A 152 5.31 -18.47 11.70
C TYR A 152 6.73 -18.81 12.12
N ARG A 153 7.49 -19.59 11.33
CA ARG A 153 8.83 -20.03 11.74
C ARG A 153 9.81 -19.97 10.57
N ILE A 154 11.02 -19.49 10.86
CA ILE A 154 12.12 -19.34 9.91
C ILE A 154 13.22 -20.32 10.27
N TYR A 155 13.66 -21.10 9.29
CA TYR A 155 14.78 -22.03 9.41
C TYR A 155 15.96 -21.58 8.55
N CYS A 156 17.16 -22.01 8.93
CA CYS A 156 18.36 -21.96 8.11
C CYS A 156 18.91 -23.37 7.95
N SER A 157 19.08 -23.80 6.70
CA SER A 157 19.67 -25.08 6.32
C SER A 157 20.97 -24.89 5.55
N MET A 158 21.97 -25.69 5.89
CA MET A 158 23.23 -25.76 5.13
C MET A 158 23.11 -26.85 4.06
N LEU A 159 23.36 -26.49 2.80
CA LEU A 159 23.26 -27.43 1.67
C LEU A 159 24.14 -28.66 1.90
N GLY A 160 23.54 -29.85 1.78
CA GLY A 160 24.25 -31.13 1.91
C GLY A 160 24.79 -31.45 3.31
N SER A 161 24.52 -30.61 4.32
CA SER A 161 24.93 -30.91 5.71
C SER A 161 24.16 -32.11 6.27
N LYS A 162 24.72 -32.75 7.29
CA LYS A 162 24.03 -33.77 8.09
C LYS A 162 23.43 -33.21 9.38
N ASP A 163 23.80 -32.00 9.75
CA ASP A 163 23.29 -31.33 10.94
C ASP A 163 21.81 -30.99 10.75
N GLU A 164 21.07 -30.82 11.85
CA GLU A 164 19.67 -30.38 11.79
C GLU A 164 19.56 -28.92 11.31
N ASP A 165 18.40 -28.56 10.77
CA ASP A 165 18.12 -27.19 10.34
C ASP A 165 17.89 -26.31 11.57
N VAL A 166 18.52 -25.14 11.58
CA VAL A 166 18.53 -24.24 12.74
C VAL A 166 17.32 -23.31 12.67
N ILE A 167 16.53 -23.23 13.74
CA ILE A 167 15.46 -22.24 13.85
C ILE A 167 16.09 -20.87 14.13
N LEU A 168 15.81 -19.89 13.27
CA LEU A 168 16.26 -18.52 13.44
C LEU A 168 15.24 -17.66 14.19
N LEU A 169 13.95 -17.88 13.92
CA LEU A 169 12.84 -17.14 14.52
C LEU A 169 11.59 -18.03 14.58
N GLU A 170 10.81 -17.90 15.64
CA GLU A 170 9.49 -18.50 15.79
C GLU A 170 8.53 -17.51 16.43
N GLU A 171 7.39 -17.26 15.78
CA GLU A 171 6.33 -16.37 16.25
C GLU A 171 5.05 -17.17 16.58
N PRO A 172 4.81 -17.47 17.87
CA PRO A 172 3.71 -18.34 18.29
C PRO A 172 2.34 -17.65 18.26
N GLU A 173 2.30 -16.32 18.18
CA GLU A 173 1.05 -15.54 18.23
C GLU A 173 0.21 -15.75 16.96
N GLU A 174 -1.08 -16.03 17.11
CA GLU A 174 -1.96 -16.45 16.00
C GLU A 174 -2.15 -15.37 14.92
N ASN A 175 -2.06 -14.09 15.28
CA ASN A 175 -2.26 -12.98 14.35
C ASN A 175 -0.95 -12.38 13.82
N VAL A 176 0.19 -13.01 14.15
CA VAL A 176 1.53 -12.54 13.77
C VAL A 176 2.11 -13.46 12.70
N HIS A 177 2.58 -12.84 11.63
CA HIS A 177 3.09 -13.50 10.43
C HIS A 177 4.56 -13.15 10.27
N VAL A 178 5.33 -14.11 9.76
CA VAL A 178 6.75 -13.89 9.45
C VAL A 178 7.02 -14.07 7.96
N ASN A 179 7.93 -13.27 7.42
CA ASN A 179 8.34 -13.37 6.03
C ASN A 179 9.84 -13.02 5.90
N ILE A 180 10.48 -13.49 4.83
CA ILE A 180 11.88 -13.20 4.52
C ILE A 180 12.03 -12.70 3.10
N ARG A 181 13.03 -11.86 2.87
CA ARG A 181 13.42 -11.39 1.53
C ARG A 181 14.91 -11.07 1.51
N HIS A 182 15.60 -11.36 0.42
CA HIS A 182 16.99 -10.91 0.25
C HIS A 182 17.05 -9.50 -0.35
N THR A 183 18.11 -8.75 -0.02
CA THR A 183 18.45 -7.52 -0.74
C THR A 183 18.98 -7.87 -2.13
N LYS A 184 18.84 -6.96 -3.11
CA LYS A 184 19.20 -7.21 -4.53
C LYS A 184 20.65 -7.68 -4.75
N ASP A 185 21.55 -7.39 -3.81
CA ASP A 185 22.96 -7.80 -3.84
C ASP A 185 23.27 -9.06 -3.02
N PHE A 186 22.24 -9.72 -2.47
CA PHE A 186 22.31 -10.95 -1.67
C PHE A 186 23.19 -10.86 -0.42
N LYS A 187 23.45 -9.65 0.10
CA LYS A 187 24.27 -9.47 1.31
C LYS A 187 23.48 -9.49 2.60
N ILE A 188 22.20 -9.14 2.54
CA ILE A 188 21.32 -9.05 3.69
C ILE A 188 20.04 -9.79 3.38
N VAL A 189 19.53 -10.55 4.35
CA VAL A 189 18.16 -11.08 4.33
C VAL A 189 17.34 -10.28 5.34
N THR A 190 16.34 -9.56 4.85
CA THR A 190 15.36 -8.85 5.67
C THR A 190 14.32 -9.84 6.18
N VAL A 191 14.02 -9.79 7.46
CA VAL A 191 12.97 -10.56 8.12
C VAL A 191 11.87 -9.61 8.55
N TYR A 192 10.66 -9.86 8.09
CA TYR A 192 9.46 -9.10 8.44
C TYR A 192 8.65 -9.89 9.45
N VAL A 193 8.27 -9.25 10.55
CA VAL A 193 7.32 -9.79 11.53
C VAL A 193 6.18 -8.79 11.63
N PHE A 194 4.97 -9.19 11.28
CA PHE A 194 3.86 -8.25 11.15
C PHE A 194 2.52 -8.85 11.57
N SER A 195 1.64 -7.97 12.02
CA SER A 195 0.24 -8.23 12.32
C SER A 195 -0.61 -7.12 11.72
N THR A 196 -1.93 -7.15 11.98
CA THR A 196 -2.81 -6.05 11.58
C THR A 196 -2.59 -4.76 12.38
N THR A 197 -1.78 -4.77 13.45
CA THR A 197 -1.61 -3.62 14.35
C THR A 197 -0.16 -3.23 14.58
N TYR A 198 0.81 -4.02 14.10
CA TYR A 198 2.22 -3.65 14.19
C TYR A 198 3.05 -4.36 13.14
N SER A 199 4.19 -3.77 12.80
CA SER A 199 5.20 -4.36 11.93
C SER A 199 6.60 -4.14 12.50
N LYS A 200 7.45 -5.16 12.39
CA LYS A 200 8.87 -5.15 12.78
C LYS A 200 9.72 -5.64 11.63
N VAL A 201 10.91 -5.05 11.50
CA VAL A 201 11.91 -5.48 10.54
C VAL A 201 13.21 -5.81 11.26
N PHE A 202 13.77 -6.96 10.90
CA PHE A 202 15.08 -7.42 11.32
C PHE A 202 15.96 -7.72 10.10
N LEU A 203 17.27 -7.71 10.29
CA LEU A 203 18.26 -8.04 9.28
C LEU A 203 19.06 -9.28 9.70
N ILE A 204 19.32 -10.16 8.75
CA ILE A 204 20.27 -11.27 8.85
C ILE A 204 21.42 -10.98 7.89
N ASN A 205 22.66 -11.09 8.37
CA ASN A 205 23.83 -11.03 7.51
C ASN A 205 23.89 -12.29 6.65
N ALA A 206 23.72 -12.16 5.33
CA ALA A 206 23.71 -13.33 4.45
C ALA A 206 25.08 -14.03 4.40
N ALA A 207 26.20 -13.36 4.71
CA ALA A 207 27.51 -14.01 4.77
C ALA A 207 27.65 -14.96 5.97
N ASP A 208 26.92 -14.69 7.05
CA ASP A 208 26.87 -15.50 8.27
C ASP A 208 25.44 -15.56 8.81
N PRO A 209 24.54 -16.34 8.19
CA PRO A 209 23.12 -16.33 8.52
C PRO A 209 22.79 -16.84 9.93
N LEU A 210 23.77 -17.45 10.62
CA LEU A 210 23.64 -17.93 11.98
C LEU A 210 24.11 -16.91 13.03
N SER A 211 24.57 -15.72 12.62
CA SER A 211 25.02 -14.66 13.54
C SER A 211 23.89 -14.04 14.38
N GLY A 212 22.64 -14.34 14.05
CA GLY A 212 21.44 -13.81 14.70
C GLY A 212 20.78 -12.66 13.94
N LEU A 213 19.61 -12.26 14.43
CA LEU A 213 18.78 -11.19 13.85
C LEU A 213 19.17 -9.83 14.46
N THR A 214 19.31 -8.82 13.61
CA THR A 214 19.53 -7.42 14.02
C THR A 214 18.23 -6.64 13.84
N PHE A 215 17.64 -6.18 14.94
CA PHE A 215 16.44 -5.32 14.89
C PHE A 215 16.79 -3.94 14.32
N VAL A 216 15.96 -3.44 13.40
CA VAL A 216 16.20 -2.16 12.73
C VAL A 216 15.01 -1.22 12.70
N TRP A 217 13.78 -1.74 12.80
CA TRP A 217 12.58 -0.90 12.72
C TRP A 217 11.36 -1.57 13.34
N GLU A 218 10.47 -0.77 13.93
CA GLU A 218 9.14 -1.16 14.40
C GLU A 218 8.15 0.00 14.19
N CYS A 219 6.89 -0.35 13.93
CA CYS A 219 5.77 0.57 13.91
C CYS A 219 4.54 -0.07 14.56
N GLU A 220 3.85 0.70 15.39
CA GLU A 220 2.59 0.33 16.06
C GLU A 220 1.33 0.71 15.24
N ALA A 221 1.51 1.06 13.96
CA ALA A 221 0.44 1.32 13.00
C ALA A 221 0.48 0.29 11.85
N CYS A 222 -0.53 0.31 10.96
CA CYS A 222 -0.58 -0.52 9.74
C CYS A 222 0.43 -0.07 8.68
N ALA A 223 1.71 0.07 9.04
CA ALA A 223 2.78 0.49 8.13
C ALA A 223 3.73 -0.68 7.86
N HIS A 224 4.19 -0.83 6.62
CA HIS A 224 5.17 -1.84 6.23
C HIS A 224 6.46 -1.18 5.75
N CYS A 225 7.54 -1.33 6.53
CA CYS A 225 8.86 -0.88 6.11
C CYS A 225 9.49 -1.88 5.14
N ILE A 226 10.01 -1.42 4.00
CA ILE A 226 10.83 -2.22 3.07
C ILE A 226 12.26 -1.69 3.09
N ILE A 227 13.24 -2.58 3.25
CA ILE A 227 14.66 -2.21 3.30
C ILE A 227 15.36 -2.58 1.99
N GLU A 228 15.92 -1.58 1.32
CA GLU A 228 16.84 -1.76 0.18
C GLU A 228 18.28 -1.45 0.59
N HIS A 229 19.23 -2.29 0.18
CA HIS A 229 20.66 -2.10 0.45
C HIS A 229 21.37 -1.44 -0.72
N HIS A 230 22.02 -0.29 -0.45
CA HIS A 230 22.75 0.50 -1.46
C HIS A 230 24.24 0.58 -1.12
N HIS A 231 25.08 0.40 -2.14
CA HIS A 231 26.52 0.66 -2.03
C HIS A 231 26.80 2.16 -2.21
N SER A 232 27.13 2.85 -1.13
CA SER A 232 27.79 4.16 -1.22
C SER A 232 29.29 3.95 -1.41
N SER A 233 29.79 4.16 -2.63
CA SER A 233 31.22 4.22 -2.95
C SER A 233 31.70 5.66 -3.17
N SER A 234 31.18 6.64 -2.41
CA SER A 234 31.80 7.96 -2.10
C SER A 234 30.80 8.90 -1.42
N PRO A 235 31.23 9.76 -0.47
CA PRO A 235 30.36 10.78 0.08
C PRO A 235 30.29 11.96 -0.89
N ARG A 236 29.31 11.96 -1.79
CA ARG A 236 28.59 13.14 -2.35
C ARG A 236 27.87 12.78 -3.65
N LYS A 237 26.54 13.00 -3.63
CA LYS A 237 25.59 13.13 -4.75
C LYS A 237 25.50 11.94 -5.71
N TRP A 238 24.34 11.27 -5.67
CA TRP A 238 23.95 10.30 -6.71
C TRP A 238 23.06 10.98 -7.74
N GLU A 239 23.53 10.93 -9.00
CA GLU A 239 22.76 11.13 -10.23
C GLU A 239 21.91 9.88 -10.51
N ASN A 240 20.67 10.10 -10.96
CA ASN A 240 19.77 9.04 -11.40
C ASN A 240 20.24 8.45 -12.72
N SER A 241 20.40 7.12 -12.77
CA SER A 241 20.43 6.36 -14.02
C SER A 241 19.10 5.63 -14.18
N LEU A 242 18.41 5.91 -15.29
CA LEU A 242 17.21 5.22 -15.74
C LEU A 242 17.61 4.08 -16.69
N VAL A 243 17.01 2.92 -16.51
CA VAL A 243 16.84 1.93 -17.56
C VAL A 243 15.36 1.63 -17.62
N ASP A 244 14.76 1.88 -18.79
CA ASP A 244 13.39 1.49 -19.12
C ASP A 244 13.46 0.61 -20.38
N ASP A 245 12.81 -0.54 -20.32
CA ASP A 245 11.71 -0.95 -21.19
C ASP A 245 11.54 -2.48 -21.22
N GLU A 246 10.29 -2.90 -21.02
CA GLU A 246 9.66 -4.22 -21.24
C GLU A 246 9.61 -5.25 -20.08
N ASN A 247 8.41 -5.29 -19.46
CA ASN A 247 7.79 -6.32 -18.61
C ASN A 247 8.46 -6.71 -17.29
N HIS A 248 7.96 -6.13 -16.19
CA HIS A 248 8.15 -6.66 -14.85
C HIS A 248 6.89 -6.64 -13.98
N VAL A 249 6.76 -7.76 -13.26
CA VAL A 249 5.81 -8.07 -12.19
C VAL A 249 5.82 -6.97 -11.14
N GLU A 250 4.63 -6.51 -10.79
CA GLU A 250 4.41 -5.56 -9.70
C GLU A 250 4.89 -6.14 -8.36
N PRO A 251 5.79 -5.47 -7.63
CA PRO A 251 5.68 -5.39 -6.20
C PRO A 251 4.71 -4.24 -5.89
N VAL A 252 3.60 -4.53 -5.22
CA VAL A 252 2.92 -3.50 -4.43
C VAL A 252 3.95 -3.01 -3.41
N VAL A 253 4.52 -1.83 -3.68
CA VAL A 253 5.34 -1.07 -2.74
C VAL A 253 4.43 0.02 -2.21
N ASP A 254 3.85 -0.23 -1.04
CA ASP A 254 3.45 0.82 -0.09
C ASP A 254 4.52 0.81 1.01
N GLU A 255 5.08 1.90 1.52
CA GLU A 255 4.72 3.32 1.52
C GLU A 255 5.95 4.17 1.14
N GLY A 256 5.95 4.94 0.07
CA GLY A 256 5.57 6.35 0.23
C GLY A 256 6.75 7.27 0.52
N ASP A 257 7.85 6.85 1.18
CA ASP A 257 8.86 7.76 1.76
C ASP A 257 10.30 7.55 1.22
N ILE A 258 11.09 8.62 1.27
CA ILE A 258 12.53 8.67 0.95
C ILE A 258 13.28 9.11 2.21
N GLY A 259 14.20 8.26 2.69
CA GLY A 259 15.01 8.51 3.88
C GLY A 259 16.47 8.82 3.56
N GLU A 260 17.06 9.74 4.32
CA GLU A 260 18.48 10.07 4.36
C GLU A 260 19.10 9.58 5.67
N TRP A 261 20.14 8.74 5.58
CA TRP A 261 20.92 8.30 6.74
C TRP A 261 21.84 9.41 7.23
N GLN A 262 21.75 9.72 8.52
CA GLN A 262 22.60 10.69 9.18
C GLN A 262 23.93 10.06 9.64
N PRO A 263 24.99 10.86 9.84
CA PRO A 263 26.30 10.35 10.28
C PRO A 263 26.29 9.65 11.64
N ASP A 264 25.26 9.88 12.46
CA ASP A 264 25.07 9.25 13.77
C ASP A 264 24.29 7.92 13.72
N GLY A 265 23.92 7.47 12.51
CA GLY A 265 23.17 6.24 12.29
C GLY A 265 21.65 6.39 12.45
N SER A 266 21.13 7.60 12.67
CA SER A 266 19.69 7.87 12.62
C SER A 266 19.20 8.07 11.18
N MET A 267 17.93 7.76 10.93
CA MET A 267 17.29 7.93 9.62
C MET A 267 16.37 9.15 9.64
N LYS A 268 16.52 10.05 8.67
CA LYS A 268 15.71 11.25 8.50
C LYS A 268 14.88 11.14 7.23
N ILE A 269 13.57 11.23 7.32
CA ILE A 269 12.69 11.26 6.14
C ILE A 269 12.86 12.63 5.45
N ILE A 270 13.05 12.62 4.13
CA ILE A 270 13.32 13.84 3.35
C ILE A 270 12.35 14.06 2.17
N ASP A 271 11.63 13.04 1.70
CA ASP A 271 10.74 13.18 0.54
C ASP A 271 9.71 12.02 0.43
N ARG A 272 8.73 12.10 -0.48
CA ARG A 272 7.68 11.09 -0.73
C ARG A 272 7.75 10.50 -2.15
N LYS A 273 7.83 9.18 -2.30
CA LYS A 273 7.98 8.45 -3.58
C LYS A 273 6.73 8.49 -4.49
N LYS A 274 5.53 8.70 -3.96
CA LYS A 274 4.26 8.55 -4.71
C LYS A 274 3.77 9.82 -5.45
N ASN A 275 4.44 10.96 -5.34
CA ASN A 275 3.98 12.23 -5.95
C ASN A 275 4.96 12.79 -7.01
N ILE A 276 5.47 11.90 -7.86
CA ILE A 276 6.39 12.21 -8.96
C ILE A 276 5.87 11.56 -10.24
N PHE A 277 5.84 12.30 -11.34
CA PHE A 277 5.57 11.75 -12.68
C PHE A 277 6.68 12.09 -13.68
N LYS A 278 6.80 11.27 -14.72
CA LYS A 278 7.76 11.43 -15.82
C LYS A 278 7.08 12.18 -16.96
N LEU A 279 7.76 13.14 -17.58
CA LEU A 279 7.31 13.82 -18.81
C LEU A 279 7.87 13.10 -20.06
N SER A 280 7.34 13.40 -21.25
CA SER A 280 7.73 12.68 -22.49
C SER A 280 9.21 12.82 -22.89
N GLN A 281 9.88 13.87 -22.43
CA GLN A 281 11.31 14.09 -22.57
C GLN A 281 12.17 13.28 -21.58
N GLY A 282 11.56 12.48 -20.71
CA GLY A 282 12.26 11.66 -19.71
C GLY A 282 12.61 12.38 -18.41
N GLU A 283 12.21 13.64 -18.25
CA GLU A 283 12.39 14.42 -17.02
C GLU A 283 11.35 14.02 -15.97
N TYR A 284 11.77 13.98 -14.71
CA TYR A 284 10.91 13.66 -13.57
C TYR A 284 10.55 14.94 -12.82
N VAL A 285 9.28 15.05 -12.43
CA VAL A 285 8.75 16.24 -11.76
C VAL A 285 8.21 15.85 -10.39
N ALA A 286 8.78 16.45 -9.35
CA ALA A 286 8.30 16.32 -7.97
C ALA A 286 7.20 17.36 -7.72
N VAL A 287 5.94 16.92 -7.77
CA VAL A 287 4.75 17.78 -7.81
C VAL A 287 4.59 18.58 -6.53
N GLU A 288 4.77 17.91 -5.39
CA GLU A 288 4.65 18.52 -4.06
C GLU A 288 5.64 19.66 -3.86
N ASN A 289 6.87 19.53 -4.36
CA ASN A 289 7.84 20.62 -4.33
C ASN A 289 7.38 21.80 -5.18
N LEU A 290 6.78 21.55 -6.35
CA LEU A 290 6.26 22.62 -7.20
C LEU A 290 5.04 23.31 -6.58
N GLU A 291 4.10 22.55 -6.03
CA GLU A 291 2.91 23.09 -5.36
C GLU A 291 3.32 23.95 -4.15
N ASN A 292 4.31 23.52 -3.36
CA ASN A 292 4.87 24.31 -2.26
C ASN A 292 5.54 25.60 -2.76
N VAL A 293 6.30 25.53 -3.87
CA VAL A 293 6.96 26.71 -4.45
C VAL A 293 5.94 27.71 -5.00
N PHE A 294 4.94 27.26 -5.74
CA PHE A 294 3.91 28.14 -6.29
C PHE A 294 2.91 28.60 -5.24
N GLY A 295 2.77 27.88 -4.13
CA GLY A 295 2.00 28.29 -2.95
C GLY A 295 2.52 29.56 -2.25
N PHE A 296 3.75 30.00 -2.54
CA PHE A 296 4.23 31.32 -2.09
C PHE A 296 3.60 32.50 -2.86
N PHE A 297 2.85 32.25 -3.94
CA PHE A 297 2.18 33.30 -4.68
C PHE A 297 0.90 33.75 -3.96
N SER A 298 0.90 34.98 -3.44
CA SER A 298 -0.18 35.54 -2.59
C SER A 298 -1.56 35.61 -3.24
N ASP A 299 -1.63 35.60 -4.58
CA ASP A 299 -2.89 35.75 -5.29
C ASP A 299 -3.56 34.38 -5.55
N LEU A 300 -2.98 33.29 -5.06
CA LEU A 300 -3.54 31.94 -5.10
C LEU A 300 -3.87 31.46 -3.70
N ASP A 301 -5.02 30.80 -3.56
CA ASP A 301 -5.34 30.06 -2.34
C ASP A 301 -4.78 28.63 -2.44
N LEU A 302 -4.91 27.97 -3.60
CA LEU A 302 -4.40 26.62 -3.86
C LEU A 302 -3.98 26.44 -5.33
N ILE A 303 -3.03 25.51 -5.55
CA ILE A 303 -2.61 25.07 -6.89
C ILE A 303 -2.41 23.56 -6.88
N TRP A 304 -2.97 22.89 -7.88
CA TRP A 304 -2.78 21.47 -8.15
C TRP A 304 -2.09 21.28 -9.49
N ILE A 305 -0.99 20.55 -9.52
CA ILE A 305 -0.13 20.44 -10.71
C ILE A 305 -0.19 19.04 -11.30
N PHE A 306 -0.36 18.98 -12.61
CA PHE A 306 -0.46 17.73 -13.35
C PHE A 306 0.50 17.70 -14.53
N GLY A 307 1.05 16.52 -14.78
CA GLY A 307 1.82 16.22 -15.97
C GLY A 307 1.50 14.82 -16.47
N ASN A 308 1.55 14.68 -17.80
CA ASN A 308 1.26 13.45 -18.50
C ASN A 308 2.56 12.91 -19.11
N SER A 309 2.82 11.61 -18.97
CA SER A 309 3.99 10.94 -19.56
C SER A 309 4.10 11.04 -21.08
N PHE A 310 3.01 11.38 -21.77
CA PHE A 310 3.01 11.63 -23.22
C PHE A 310 3.28 13.09 -23.59
N GLU A 311 3.28 14.02 -22.63
CA GLU A 311 3.43 15.45 -22.86
C GLU A 311 4.71 15.99 -22.23
N ALA A 312 5.27 17.04 -22.85
CA ALA A 312 6.52 17.64 -22.38
C ALA A 312 6.32 18.79 -21.38
N CYS A 313 5.07 19.06 -21.01
CA CYS A 313 4.67 20.24 -20.27
C CYS A 313 3.76 19.90 -19.09
N LEU A 314 3.75 20.81 -18.12
CA LEU A 314 2.87 20.79 -16.97
C LEU A 314 1.64 21.65 -17.21
N VAL A 315 0.51 21.21 -16.67
CA VAL A 315 -0.72 21.99 -16.55
C VAL A 315 -1.11 22.08 -15.08
N ALA A 316 -1.87 23.09 -14.70
CA ALA A 316 -2.33 23.22 -13.32
C ALA A 316 -3.80 23.61 -13.21
N VAL A 317 -4.47 23.15 -12.17
CA VAL A 317 -5.74 23.68 -11.69
C VAL A 317 -5.43 24.61 -10.53
N VAL A 318 -5.92 25.83 -10.60
CA VAL A 318 -5.56 26.89 -9.67
C VAL A 318 -6.84 27.43 -9.06
N ASN A 319 -6.90 27.47 -7.74
CA ASN A 319 -7.94 28.19 -7.01
C ASN A 319 -7.38 29.58 -6.65
N PRO A 320 -7.80 30.64 -7.36
CA PRO A 320 -7.24 31.95 -7.14
C PRO A 320 -7.87 32.63 -5.92
N ASN A 321 -7.09 33.47 -5.24
CA ASN A 321 -7.61 34.25 -4.13
C ASN A 321 -8.64 35.26 -4.62
N LYS A 322 -9.88 35.12 -4.14
CA LYS A 322 -11.01 35.94 -4.59
C LYS A 322 -10.76 37.44 -4.48
N GLN A 323 -10.22 37.90 -3.35
CA GLN A 323 -9.99 39.32 -3.12
C GLN A 323 -8.90 39.88 -4.03
N ALA A 324 -7.82 39.11 -4.25
CA ALA A 324 -6.73 39.50 -5.14
C ALA A 324 -7.19 39.62 -6.60
N ILE A 325 -7.98 38.66 -7.09
CA ILE A 325 -8.50 38.68 -8.46
C ILE A 325 -9.53 39.79 -8.66
N GLU A 326 -10.45 40.00 -7.71
CA GLU A 326 -11.42 41.10 -7.78
C GLU A 326 -10.70 42.45 -7.81
N HIS A 327 -9.66 42.64 -6.98
CA HIS A 327 -8.86 43.85 -6.98
C HIS A 327 -8.11 44.08 -8.30
N TYR A 328 -7.49 43.03 -8.85
CA TYR A 328 -6.84 43.11 -10.16
C TYR A 328 -7.83 43.43 -11.29
N ALA A 329 -9.02 42.84 -11.25
CA ALA A 329 -10.08 43.07 -12.22
C ALA A 329 -10.57 44.53 -12.18
N GLU A 330 -10.79 45.09 -10.99
CA GLU A 330 -11.14 46.51 -10.82
C GLU A 330 -10.06 47.44 -11.40
N ALA A 331 -8.79 47.18 -11.09
CA ALA A 331 -7.66 47.97 -11.59
C ALA A 331 -7.53 47.95 -13.13
N HIS A 332 -7.99 46.87 -13.77
CA HIS A 332 -7.90 46.68 -15.23
C HIS A 332 -9.24 46.83 -15.97
N ASN A 333 -10.28 47.35 -15.30
CA ASN A 333 -11.62 47.55 -15.84
C ASN A 333 -12.24 46.26 -16.42
N ILE A 334 -12.05 45.13 -15.72
CA ILE A 334 -12.66 43.84 -16.05
C ILE A 334 -13.90 43.66 -15.16
N SER A 335 -15.07 43.55 -15.78
CA SER A 335 -16.34 43.37 -15.07
C SER A 335 -16.77 41.90 -15.04
N GLY A 336 -17.25 41.43 -13.89
CA GLY A 336 -17.81 40.10 -13.71
C GLY A 336 -17.95 39.77 -12.23
N ASP A 337 -18.76 38.77 -11.91
CA ASP A 337 -18.65 38.09 -10.61
C ASP A 337 -17.43 37.16 -10.63
N PHE A 338 -17.05 36.65 -9.45
CA PHE A 338 -15.82 35.86 -9.31
C PHE A 338 -15.76 34.63 -10.23
N GLU A 339 -16.89 33.97 -10.46
CA GLU A 339 -17.00 32.85 -11.40
C GLU A 339 -16.71 33.28 -12.84
N ALA A 340 -17.33 34.38 -13.30
CA ALA A 340 -17.05 34.95 -14.61
C ALA A 340 -15.60 35.47 -14.75
N LEU A 341 -14.98 35.94 -13.66
CA LEU A 341 -13.58 36.34 -13.63
C LEU A 341 -12.64 35.15 -13.79
N CYS A 342 -12.93 33.99 -13.18
CA CYS A 342 -12.15 32.77 -13.35
C CYS A 342 -12.17 32.25 -14.80
N GLU A 343 -13.26 32.47 -15.54
CA GLU A 343 -13.33 32.13 -16.97
C GLU A 343 -12.70 33.16 -17.90
N ASN A 344 -12.36 34.35 -17.40
CA ASN A 344 -11.86 35.44 -18.22
C ASN A 344 -10.42 35.18 -18.71
N PRO A 345 -10.16 35.21 -20.04
CA PRO A 345 -8.82 34.98 -20.59
C PRO A 345 -7.74 35.92 -20.05
N LYS A 346 -8.08 37.19 -19.76
CA LYS A 346 -7.11 38.17 -19.24
C LYS A 346 -6.67 37.84 -17.81
N ILE A 347 -7.56 37.24 -17.01
CA ILE A 347 -7.25 36.79 -15.65
C ILE A 347 -6.40 35.52 -15.71
N LYS A 348 -6.73 34.58 -16.61
CA LYS A 348 -5.90 33.39 -16.86
C LYS A 348 -4.48 33.77 -17.32
N GLU A 349 -4.35 34.76 -18.22
CA GLU A 349 -3.05 35.28 -18.67
C GLU A 349 -2.25 35.95 -17.55
N TYR A 350 -2.92 36.72 -16.68
CA TYR A 350 -2.30 37.33 -15.51
C TYR A 350 -1.69 36.26 -14.60
N VAL A 351 -2.51 35.30 -14.14
CA VAL A 351 -2.06 34.26 -13.21
C VAL A 351 -0.96 33.39 -13.84
N LEU A 352 -1.12 32.97 -15.10
CA LEU A 352 -0.11 32.19 -15.81
C LEU A 352 1.20 32.98 -16.03
N GLY A 353 1.12 34.32 -16.12
CA GLY A 353 2.27 35.20 -16.27
C GLY A 353 3.09 35.39 -14.99
N GLU A 354 2.47 35.24 -13.81
CA GLU A 354 3.15 35.37 -12.52
C GLU A 354 3.89 34.08 -12.10
N LEU A 355 3.34 32.89 -12.40
CA LEU A 355 3.97 31.61 -12.02
C LEU A 355 5.45 31.48 -12.45
N PRO A 356 5.86 31.83 -13.69
CA PRO A 356 7.26 31.79 -14.08
C PRO A 356 8.19 32.72 -13.28
N LYS A 357 7.68 33.79 -12.68
CA LYS A 357 8.47 34.69 -11.82
C LYS A 357 8.82 33.98 -10.51
N VAL A 358 7.79 33.43 -9.85
CA VAL A 358 7.93 32.64 -8.61
C VAL A 358 8.86 31.45 -8.83
N GLY A 359 8.70 30.74 -9.95
CA GLY A 359 9.57 29.61 -10.29
C GLY A 359 11.03 30.01 -10.52
N LYS A 360 11.29 31.16 -11.16
CA LYS A 360 12.67 31.66 -11.36
C LYS A 360 13.34 32.07 -10.05
N GLU A 361 12.60 32.73 -9.15
CA GLU A 361 13.09 33.10 -7.82
C GLU A 361 13.50 31.87 -7.01
N ASN A 362 12.75 30.77 -7.16
CA ASN A 362 13.00 29.48 -6.50
C ASN A 362 13.89 28.53 -7.32
N LYS A 363 14.54 29.02 -8.40
CA LYS A 363 15.51 28.28 -9.21
C LYS A 363 14.96 27.00 -9.86
N LEU A 364 13.67 27.00 -10.21
CA LEU A 364 13.05 25.91 -10.97
C LEU A 364 13.68 25.76 -12.37
N LYS A 365 13.70 24.53 -12.86
CA LYS A 365 14.20 24.13 -14.18
C LYS A 365 13.16 24.40 -15.26
N GLY A 366 13.62 24.44 -16.52
CA GLY A 366 12.77 24.78 -17.67
C GLY A 366 11.52 23.91 -17.85
N PHE A 367 11.60 22.63 -17.48
CA PHE A 367 10.49 21.67 -17.59
C PHE A 367 9.52 21.72 -16.40
N GLU A 368 9.87 22.42 -15.33
CA GLU A 368 9.05 22.59 -14.12
C GLU A 368 8.08 23.78 -14.23
N PHE A 369 8.12 24.53 -15.34
CA PHE A 369 7.20 25.63 -15.58
C PHE A 369 5.85 25.14 -16.15
N VAL A 370 4.78 25.49 -15.44
CA VAL A 370 3.39 25.31 -15.89
C VAL A 370 3.14 26.07 -17.19
N LYS A 371 2.59 25.38 -18.20
CA LYS A 371 2.33 25.91 -19.53
C LYS A 371 0.88 26.34 -19.75
N ALA A 372 -0.06 25.75 -19.03
CA ALA A 372 -1.47 26.11 -19.08
C ALA A 372 -2.11 25.95 -17.71
N ILE A 373 -3.11 26.79 -17.42
CA ILE A 373 -3.86 26.73 -16.17
C ILE A 373 -5.36 26.72 -16.44
N HIS A 374 -6.09 26.08 -15.52
CA HIS A 374 -7.53 26.27 -15.33
C HIS A 374 -7.74 26.99 -14.00
N LEU A 375 -8.55 28.06 -13.99
CA LEU A 375 -8.93 28.74 -12.77
C LEU A 375 -10.28 28.19 -12.31
N ASP A 376 -10.31 27.57 -11.14
CA ASP A 376 -11.53 27.04 -10.54
C ASP A 376 -12.00 27.97 -9.42
N PRO A 377 -13.23 28.53 -9.49
CA PRO A 377 -13.76 29.37 -8.42
C PRO A 377 -14.08 28.60 -7.14
N VAL A 378 -14.12 27.26 -7.19
CA VAL A 378 -14.41 26.40 -6.04
C VAL A 378 -13.10 25.94 -5.41
N THR A 379 -12.88 26.31 -4.14
CA THR A 379 -11.78 25.76 -3.34
C THR A 379 -12.00 24.25 -3.16
N PHE A 380 -10.96 23.43 -3.34
CA PHE A 380 -11.01 21.98 -3.17
C PHE A 380 -11.77 21.60 -1.89
N ILE A 381 -12.78 20.74 -2.04
CA ILE A 381 -13.73 20.41 -0.97
C ILE A 381 -13.27 19.12 -0.29
N VAL A 382 -12.92 19.18 1.00
CA VAL A 382 -12.91 17.96 1.83
C VAL A 382 -14.33 17.72 2.34
N ILE A 383 -14.98 16.64 1.89
CA ILE A 383 -16.28 16.22 2.42
C ILE A 383 -16.04 15.28 3.60
N MET A 384 -16.14 15.83 4.81
CA MET A 384 -16.08 15.03 6.03
C MET A 384 -17.36 14.20 6.20
N LYS A 385 -17.24 12.87 6.31
CA LYS A 385 -18.36 11.98 6.65
C LYS A 385 -18.18 11.42 8.07
N ALA A 386 -18.65 12.15 9.06
CA ALA A 386 -18.54 11.69 10.44
C ALA A 386 -19.50 10.52 10.74
N VAL A 387 -19.06 9.28 10.55
CA VAL A 387 -19.79 8.06 10.97
C VAL A 387 -19.39 7.69 12.40
N THR A 388 -19.80 8.50 13.37
CA THR A 388 -19.48 8.22 14.77
C THR A 388 -20.42 7.15 15.32
N GLY A 389 -19.88 6.00 15.73
CA GLY A 389 -20.54 5.03 16.60
C GLY A 389 -19.76 4.97 17.91
N PHE A 390 -20.40 5.22 19.06
CA PHE A 390 -19.77 5.04 20.36
C PHE A 390 -20.19 3.69 20.92
N SER A 391 -19.23 2.79 21.16
CA SER A 391 -19.43 1.68 22.09
C SER A 391 -19.01 2.11 23.50
N GLU A 392 -19.89 1.83 24.47
CA GLU A 392 -19.63 1.95 25.91
C GLU A 392 -19.30 3.36 26.45
N LEU A 393 -20.28 4.27 26.42
CA LEU A 393 -20.29 5.41 27.37
C LEU A 393 -20.44 4.87 28.82
N PHE A 394 -19.32 4.65 29.53
CA PHE A 394 -19.28 4.08 30.89
C PHE A 394 -19.83 5.03 32.01
N PRO A 395 -19.87 4.62 33.29
CA PRO A 395 -20.99 4.10 34.07
C PRO A 395 -21.47 5.13 35.13
N HIS A 396 -21.40 6.43 34.82
CA HIS A 396 -21.90 7.47 35.76
C HIS A 396 -23.35 7.89 35.49
N MET A 397 -23.97 7.33 34.45
CA MET A 397 -25.41 7.39 34.17
C MET A 397 -26.05 6.04 34.48
N LEU A 398 -25.80 5.48 35.66
CA LEU A 398 -26.36 4.18 36.07
C LEU A 398 -27.90 4.20 36.20
N GLN A 399 -28.54 5.37 36.14
CA GLN A 399 -29.99 5.51 35.90
C GLN A 399 -30.26 6.78 35.08
N GLY A 400 -30.50 6.65 33.77
CA GLY A 400 -30.84 7.80 32.91
C GLY A 400 -30.75 7.51 31.40
N LYS A 401 -31.55 8.26 30.64
CA LYS A 401 -31.45 8.43 29.18
C LYS A 401 -30.40 9.51 28.89
N SER A 402 -29.61 9.37 27.83
CA SER A 402 -28.67 10.40 27.34
C SER A 402 -29.12 10.86 25.95
N ASP A 403 -28.87 12.12 25.63
CA ASP A 403 -29.25 12.76 24.38
C ASP A 403 -28.00 13.28 23.65
N PRO A 404 -27.10 12.39 23.20
CA PRO A 404 -25.81 12.79 22.66
C PRO A 404 -25.89 13.53 21.30
N TYR A 405 -24.94 14.43 21.06
CA TYR A 405 -24.56 14.99 19.75
C TYR A 405 -23.06 15.30 19.70
N VAL A 406 -22.51 15.44 18.48
CA VAL A 406 -21.09 15.73 18.26
C VAL A 406 -20.94 17.12 17.63
N VAL A 407 -19.88 17.81 18.03
CA VAL A 407 -19.43 19.08 17.49
C VAL A 407 -18.04 18.88 16.88
N LEU A 408 -17.89 19.27 15.63
CA LEU A 408 -16.60 19.31 14.93
C LEU A 408 -16.20 20.76 14.74
N GLN A 409 -14.96 21.08 15.06
CA GLN A 409 -14.41 22.41 14.88
C GLN A 409 -13.07 22.33 14.14
N LEU A 410 -12.98 23.10 13.06
CA LEU A 410 -11.78 23.27 12.25
C LEU A 410 -11.58 24.75 11.99
N ASP A 411 -10.48 25.33 12.47
CA ASP A 411 -10.24 26.76 12.50
C ASP A 411 -11.42 27.54 13.12
N SER A 412 -12.05 28.42 12.33
CA SER A 412 -13.23 29.20 12.72
C SER A 412 -14.57 28.53 12.38
N GLN A 413 -14.56 27.33 11.79
CA GLN A 413 -15.77 26.60 11.38
C GLN A 413 -16.21 25.65 12.48
N ILE A 414 -17.51 25.62 12.74
CA ILE A 414 -18.12 24.73 13.73
C ILE A 414 -19.34 24.07 13.06
N VAL A 415 -19.33 22.75 12.97
CA VAL A 415 -20.48 21.95 12.50
C VAL A 415 -20.94 21.00 13.61
N LYS A 416 -22.24 20.72 13.64
CA LYS A 416 -22.87 19.90 14.69
C LYS A 416 -23.73 18.81 14.06
N SER A 417 -23.70 17.62 14.63
CA SER A 417 -24.64 16.56 14.28
C SER A 417 -26.02 16.82 14.89
N ASN A 418 -27.05 16.11 14.43
CA ASN A 418 -28.33 16.06 15.13
C ASN A 418 -28.19 15.41 16.51
N VAL A 419 -29.12 15.71 17.41
CA VAL A 419 -29.20 15.04 18.71
C VAL A 419 -29.87 13.67 18.55
N LYS A 420 -29.26 12.62 19.11
CA LYS A 420 -29.91 11.30 19.22
C LYS A 420 -30.52 11.16 20.60
N TRP A 421 -31.85 11.21 20.66
CA TRP A 421 -32.57 11.20 21.94
C TRP A 421 -32.62 9.82 22.57
N GLY A 422 -32.33 9.74 23.86
CA GLY A 422 -32.55 8.58 24.71
C GLY A 422 -31.68 7.36 24.42
N THR A 423 -30.47 7.55 23.87
CA THR A 423 -29.53 6.46 23.55
C THR A 423 -28.17 6.67 24.21
N LYS A 424 -27.53 5.56 24.59
CA LYS A 424 -26.14 5.51 25.08
C LYS A 424 -25.16 4.97 24.03
N GLU A 425 -25.67 4.55 22.88
CA GLU A 425 -24.91 4.06 21.73
C GLU A 425 -25.39 4.79 20.47
N PRO A 426 -25.12 6.09 20.37
CA PRO A 426 -25.56 6.88 19.22
C PRO A 426 -24.79 6.52 17.95
N THR A 427 -25.51 6.45 16.84
CA THR A 427 -24.97 6.39 15.48
C THR A 427 -25.51 7.56 14.67
N TRP A 428 -24.61 8.40 14.16
CA TRP A 428 -24.94 9.52 13.28
C TRP A 428 -24.47 9.17 11.88
N ASN A 429 -25.42 8.85 11.00
CA ASN A 429 -25.16 8.62 9.58
C ASN A 429 -25.39 9.92 8.82
N GLU A 430 -24.66 10.97 9.21
CA GLU A 430 -24.86 12.34 8.74
C GLU A 430 -23.58 12.84 8.07
N ASP A 431 -23.73 13.49 6.91
CA ASP A 431 -22.61 14.10 6.20
C ASP A 431 -22.43 15.53 6.75
N LEU A 432 -21.23 15.83 7.29
CA LEU A 432 -20.91 17.12 7.93
C LEU A 432 -19.74 17.77 7.21
N THR A 433 -19.98 18.79 6.38
CA THR A 433 -18.92 19.38 5.53
C THR A 433 -18.14 20.48 6.25
N LEU A 434 -16.81 20.42 6.18
CA LEU A 434 -15.87 21.46 6.66
C LEU A 434 -14.89 21.81 5.54
N TYR A 435 -14.58 23.09 5.36
CA TYR A 435 -13.69 23.54 4.28
C TYR A 435 -12.25 23.73 4.80
N ILE A 436 -11.24 23.14 4.15
CA ILE A 436 -9.83 23.33 4.52
C ILE A 436 -9.24 24.47 3.70
N LYS A 437 -8.65 25.48 4.35
CA LYS A 437 -8.13 26.67 3.67
C LYS A 437 -6.61 26.64 3.44
N HIS A 438 -5.84 25.86 4.21
CA HIS A 438 -4.36 25.83 4.14
C HIS A 438 -3.80 24.40 4.36
N SER A 439 -2.49 24.23 4.05
CA SER A 439 -1.61 23.03 4.18
C SER A 439 -1.87 22.13 5.41
N PRO A 440 -1.46 20.83 5.44
CA PRO A 440 -2.10 19.77 6.23
C PRO A 440 -1.85 19.81 7.75
N THR A 441 -1.15 20.82 8.27
CA THR A 441 -0.84 21.02 9.70
C THR A 441 -2.02 21.60 10.50
N ILE A 442 -3.24 21.06 10.33
CA ILE A 442 -4.43 21.54 11.05
C ILE A 442 -5.02 20.42 11.90
N ASP A 443 -5.19 20.73 13.19
CA ASP A 443 -5.83 19.88 14.19
C ASP A 443 -7.36 20.08 14.15
N LEU A 444 -8.08 19.04 13.77
CA LEU A 444 -9.53 19.00 13.92
C LEU A 444 -9.90 18.71 15.38
N GLN A 445 -10.71 19.58 15.97
CA GLN A 445 -11.25 19.38 17.30
C GLN A 445 -12.61 18.69 17.22
N VAL A 446 -12.78 17.61 17.98
CA VAL A 446 -14.02 16.84 18.06
C VAL A 446 -14.49 16.80 19.51
N ALA A 447 -15.75 17.16 19.77
CA ALA A 447 -16.33 17.14 21.10
C ALA A 447 -17.72 16.50 21.11
N ALA A 448 -17.95 15.56 22.03
CA ALA A 448 -19.23 14.93 22.28
C ALA A 448 -19.95 15.59 23.47
N TRP A 449 -21.26 15.81 23.32
CA TRP A 449 -22.09 16.54 24.26
C TRP A 449 -23.40 15.82 24.53
N ASP A 450 -23.89 15.90 25.76
CA ASP A 450 -25.22 15.42 26.18
C ASP A 450 -26.18 16.61 26.19
N ALA A 451 -27.19 16.56 25.31
CA ALA A 451 -28.19 17.60 25.21
C ALA A 451 -29.12 17.58 26.43
N ASN A 452 -29.39 18.76 26.99
CA ASN A 452 -30.28 18.91 28.14
C ASN A 452 -31.33 19.97 27.80
N LEU A 453 -32.60 19.68 28.12
CA LEU A 453 -33.70 20.60 27.82
C LEU A 453 -33.81 21.77 28.81
N VAL A 454 -33.27 21.61 30.02
CA VAL A 454 -33.49 22.55 31.14
C VAL A 454 -32.17 23.06 31.73
N THR A 455 -31.15 22.22 31.78
CA THR A 455 -29.81 22.56 32.27
C THR A 455 -28.86 22.79 31.09
N PRO A 456 -27.69 23.44 31.30
CA PRO A 456 -26.67 23.51 30.27
C PRO A 456 -26.29 22.12 29.74
N HIS A 457 -25.96 22.06 28.44
CA HIS A 457 -25.47 20.85 27.78
C HIS A 457 -24.20 20.38 28.49
N LYS A 458 -24.07 19.08 28.70
CA LYS A 458 -22.95 18.51 29.45
C LYS A 458 -21.90 17.98 28.48
N LEU A 459 -20.67 18.48 28.56
CA LEU A 459 -19.55 17.93 27.79
C LEU A 459 -19.28 16.50 28.26
N MET A 460 -19.29 15.56 27.31
CA MET A 460 -19.07 14.14 27.56
C MET A 460 -17.61 13.77 27.32
N GLY A 461 -16.96 14.37 26.33
CA GLY A 461 -15.55 14.16 26.01
C GLY A 461 -15.11 14.97 24.79
N ASN A 462 -13.81 15.16 24.62
CA ASN A 462 -13.23 15.83 23.47
C ASN A 462 -11.90 15.19 23.04
N GLY A 463 -11.51 15.42 21.80
CA GLY A 463 -10.32 14.86 21.17
C GLY A 463 -9.85 15.73 20.03
N ILE A 464 -8.60 15.51 19.62
CA ILE A 464 -7.95 16.24 18.53
C ILE A 464 -7.50 15.21 17.49
N VAL A 465 -7.70 15.52 16.22
CA VAL A 465 -7.31 14.69 15.09
C VAL A 465 -6.40 15.52 14.19
N SER A 466 -5.15 15.08 14.02
CA SER A 466 -4.24 15.69 13.05
C SER A 466 -4.63 15.28 11.64
N LEU A 467 -4.97 16.25 10.80
CA LEU A 467 -5.32 16.02 9.40
C LEU A 467 -4.12 15.54 8.55
N GLU A 468 -2.86 15.65 9.03
CA GLU A 468 -1.69 15.09 8.34
C GLU A 468 -1.72 13.55 8.25
N SER A 469 -2.37 12.90 9.22
CA SER A 469 -2.41 11.45 9.35
C SER A 469 -3.52 10.76 8.57
N ILE A 470 -4.33 11.51 7.83
CA ILE A 470 -5.56 11.03 7.21
C ILE A 470 -5.34 10.90 5.70
N CYS A 471 -5.36 9.66 5.20
CA CYS A 471 -5.34 9.39 3.77
C CYS A 471 -6.75 9.37 3.18
N ASP A 472 -6.84 9.64 1.89
CA ASP A 472 -8.10 9.70 1.16
C ASP A 472 -8.89 8.37 1.22
N GLY A 473 -10.08 8.39 1.82
CA GLY A 473 -10.94 7.21 1.95
C GLY A 473 -10.61 6.28 3.12
N GLU A 474 -9.69 6.65 4.02
CA GLU A 474 -9.39 5.86 5.22
C GLU A 474 -10.38 6.09 6.37
N LEU A 475 -10.49 5.06 7.20
CA LEU A 475 -11.41 4.96 8.32
C LEU A 475 -10.61 5.16 9.62
N SER A 476 -10.52 6.40 10.09
CA SER A 476 -9.73 6.71 11.27
C SER A 476 -10.58 6.52 12.55
N SER A 477 -10.02 5.82 13.54
CA SER A 477 -10.66 5.55 14.82
C SER A 477 -9.94 6.31 15.93
N PHE A 478 -10.67 7.08 16.74
CA PHE A 478 -10.09 7.93 17.77
C PHE A 478 -10.69 7.62 19.15
N SER A 479 -9.85 7.75 20.18
CA SER A 479 -10.24 7.60 21.60
C SER A 479 -10.25 8.95 22.31
N PHE A 480 -11.36 9.28 22.98
CA PHE A 480 -11.52 10.54 23.71
C PHE A 480 -10.98 10.47 25.14
N GLY A 481 -9.70 10.79 25.36
CA GLY A 481 -9.13 10.93 26.71
C GLY A 481 -9.39 9.73 27.63
N CYS A 482 -9.89 9.96 28.85
CA CYS A 482 -10.21 8.89 29.83
C CYS A 482 -11.39 7.98 29.43
N PHE A 483 -12.02 8.19 28.28
CA PHE A 483 -13.11 7.37 27.78
C PHE A 483 -12.57 6.33 26.80
N LYS A 484 -12.75 5.03 27.11
CA LYS A 484 -12.45 3.89 26.23
C LYS A 484 -13.42 3.76 25.04
N SER A 485 -14.01 4.86 24.58
CA SER A 485 -14.93 4.81 23.44
C SER A 485 -14.14 5.01 22.15
N LEU A 486 -14.13 3.99 21.30
CA LEU A 486 -13.74 4.11 19.90
C LEU A 486 -14.83 4.93 19.20
N ALA A 487 -14.49 6.13 18.72
CA ALA A 487 -15.29 6.80 17.72
C ALA A 487 -14.61 6.62 16.36
N SER A 488 -15.31 6.00 15.42
CA SER A 488 -14.89 5.96 14.02
C SER A 488 -15.32 7.25 13.34
N LEU A 489 -14.49 7.79 12.46
CA LEU A 489 -14.81 8.97 11.67
C LEU A 489 -14.32 8.70 10.24
N HIS A 490 -15.21 8.79 9.25
CA HIS A 490 -14.85 8.55 7.85
C HIS A 490 -14.47 9.86 7.18
N LEU A 491 -13.29 9.87 6.60
CA LEU A 491 -12.73 11.06 5.99
C LEU A 491 -12.56 10.85 4.51
N LYS A 492 -13.11 11.78 3.73
CA LYS A 492 -13.00 11.75 2.28
C LYS A 492 -12.66 13.15 1.79
N GLN A 493 -11.47 13.29 1.23
CA GLN A 493 -11.10 14.42 0.41
C GLN A 493 -11.61 14.13 -1.02
N ILE A 494 -12.16 15.15 -1.69
CA ILE A 494 -12.74 15.03 -3.05
C ILE A 494 -11.97 15.95 -3.99
#